data_AF-A0AAW9RKL3-F1
#
_entry.id   AF-A0AAW9RKL3-F1
#
_cell.length_a   1.000
_cell.length_b   1.000
_cell.length_c   1.000
_cell.angle_alpha   90.00
_cell.angle_beta   90.00
_cell.angle_gamma   90.00
#
_symmetry.space_group_name_H-M   'P 1'
#
loop_
_entity.id
_entity.type
_entity.pdbx_description
1 polymer ?
#
loop_
_entity_poly.entity_id
_entity_poly.type
_entity_poly.pdbx_seq_one_letter_code
_entity_poly.pdbx_strand_id
1 'polypeptide(L)'
;MVDAITVRLDNVLASRLGKYLVENPSLSGASVAVRALDEYLPKADNSLSKKPSNSGGGQDEVSGREGYEFGVSAGRALASQIGELISPVATELCLPDGRRATLRTAKGRNTQWGCLNTLLERIDVVLCAFTSDGTNFDVWEVDAKVWAREARNASPGHKLHNKLTLLGKSGVRRFGKPFGNYAI
;
A
#
# COMPACT_ATOMS: atom_id res chain seq x y z
N MET A 1 -18.08 4.37 11.33
CA MET A 1 -19.30 3.55 11.20
C MET A 1 -19.19 2.84 9.86
N VAL A 2 -19.25 1.52 9.85
CA VAL A 2 -19.35 0.77 8.58
C VAL A 2 -20.84 0.69 8.29
N ASP A 3 -21.29 1.34 7.22
CA ASP A 3 -22.67 1.22 6.78
C ASP A 3 -22.86 -0.18 6.19
N ALA A 4 -23.57 -1.04 6.91
CA ALA A 4 -23.91 -2.37 6.45
C ALA A 4 -25.29 -2.33 5.80
N ILE A 5 -25.35 -2.67 4.51
CA ILE A 5 -26.60 -2.77 3.76
C ILE A 5 -26.92 -4.24 3.58
N THR A 6 -28.10 -4.66 4.04
CA THR A 6 -28.62 -6.01 3.78
C THR A 6 -29.40 -6.01 2.49
N VAL A 7 -29.01 -6.87 1.54
CA VAL A 7 -29.67 -7.01 0.24
C VAL A 7 -30.29 -8.40 0.14
N ARG A 8 -31.55 -8.47 -0.30
CA ARG A 8 -32.19 -9.74 -0.61
C ARG A 8 -31.89 -10.10 -2.06
N LEU A 9 -31.30 -11.28 -2.26
CA LEU A 9 -31.07 -11.86 -3.57
C LEU A 9 -32.18 -12.87 -3.86
N ASP A 10 -32.59 -12.97 -5.13
CA ASP A 10 -33.41 -14.10 -5.55
C ASP A 10 -32.59 -15.41 -5.49
N ASN A 11 -33.30 -16.53 -5.45
CA ASN A 11 -32.68 -17.85 -5.27
C ASN A 11 -31.71 -18.23 -6.39
N VAL A 12 -31.93 -17.74 -7.62
CA VAL A 12 -31.07 -18.05 -8.77
C VAL A 12 -29.76 -17.28 -8.64
N LEU A 13 -29.83 -15.99 -8.33
CA LEU A 13 -28.64 -15.15 -8.14
C LEU A 13 -27.84 -15.58 -6.90
N ALA A 14 -28.51 -15.93 -5.80
CA ALA A 14 -27.86 -16.43 -4.59
C ALA A 14 -27.09 -17.73 -4.84
N SER A 15 -27.68 -18.68 -5.57
CA SER A 15 -27.04 -19.95 -5.92
C SER A 15 -25.81 -19.76 -6.82
N ARG A 16 -25.93 -18.88 -7.83
CA ARG A 16 -24.80 -18.53 -8.71
C ARG A 16 -23.65 -17.88 -7.95
N LEU A 17 -23.96 -16.95 -7.05
CA LEU A 17 -22.96 -16.31 -6.19
C LEU A 17 -22.26 -17.34 -5.29
N GLY A 18 -23.03 -18.25 -4.67
CA GLY A 18 -22.48 -19.32 -3.84
C GLY A 18 -21.50 -20.21 -4.61
N LYS A 19 -21.87 -20.68 -5.81
CA LYS A 19 -20.98 -21.50 -6.64
C LYS A 19 -19.69 -20.77 -7.01
N TYR A 20 -19.81 -19.50 -7.41
CA TYR A 20 -18.65 -18.68 -7.77
C TYR A 20 -17.67 -18.50 -6.60
N LEU A 21 -18.18 -18.33 -5.38
CA LEU A 21 -17.33 -18.18 -4.18
C LEU A 21 -16.62 -19.48 -3.79
N VAL A 22 -17.22 -20.64 -4.04
CA VAL A 22 -16.56 -21.94 -3.83
C VAL A 22 -15.37 -22.11 -4.78
N GLU A 23 -15.53 -21.70 -6.03
CA GLU A 23 -14.47 -21.75 -7.05
C GLU A 23 -13.38 -20.68 -6.81
N ASN A 24 -13.69 -19.64 -6.01
CA ASN A 24 -12.81 -18.49 -5.75
C ASN A 24 -12.74 -18.17 -4.24
N PRO A 25 -12.07 -19.02 -3.42
CA PRO A 25 -12.10 -18.93 -1.96
C PRO A 25 -11.42 -17.68 -1.37
N SER A 26 -10.69 -16.94 -2.19
CA SER A 26 -10.11 -15.64 -1.82
C SER A 26 -11.12 -14.48 -1.86
N LEU A 27 -12.31 -14.69 -2.42
CA LEU A 27 -13.35 -13.69 -2.57
C LEU A 27 -14.45 -13.86 -1.50
N SER A 28 -15.07 -12.75 -1.11
CA SER A 28 -16.27 -12.74 -0.26
C SER A 28 -17.50 -12.28 -1.05
N GLY A 29 -18.69 -12.67 -0.61
CA GLY A 29 -19.95 -12.22 -1.25
C GLY A 29 -20.05 -10.69 -1.33
N ALA A 30 -19.59 -9.98 -0.29
CA ALA A 30 -19.53 -8.53 -0.29
C ALA A 30 -18.57 -7.98 -1.36
N SER A 31 -17.38 -8.59 -1.54
CA SER A 31 -16.43 -8.14 -2.57
C SER A 31 -16.95 -8.34 -3.99
N VAL A 32 -17.72 -9.42 -4.23
CA VAL A 32 -18.36 -9.66 -5.52
C VAL A 32 -19.49 -8.66 -5.76
N ALA A 33 -20.31 -8.40 -4.75
CA ALA A 33 -21.39 -7.42 -4.83
C ALA A 33 -20.88 -5.99 -5.09
N VAL A 34 -19.79 -5.58 -4.44
CA VAL A 34 -19.18 -4.26 -4.67
C VAL A 34 -18.65 -4.13 -6.09
N ARG A 35 -17.98 -5.14 -6.63
CA ARG A 35 -17.48 -5.13 -8.03
C ARG A 35 -18.63 -5.02 -9.02
N ALA A 36 -19.69 -5.78 -8.80
CA ALA A 36 -20.88 -5.71 -9.65
C ALA A 36 -21.55 -4.33 -9.57
N LEU A 37 -21.64 -3.73 -8.37
CA LEU A 37 -22.23 -2.40 -8.23
C LEU A 37 -21.36 -1.31 -8.87
N ASP A 38 -20.03 -1.40 -8.79
CA ASP A 38 -19.11 -0.43 -9.40
C ASP A 38 -19.15 -0.47 -10.94
N GLU A 39 -19.39 -1.65 -11.51
CA GLU A 39 -19.56 -1.82 -12.97
C GLU A 39 -20.86 -1.20 -13.49
N TYR A 40 -21.94 -1.25 -12.70
CA TYR A 40 -23.29 -0.89 -13.16
C TYR A 40 -23.82 0.45 -12.62
N LEU A 41 -23.25 1.01 -11.54
CA LEU A 41 -23.68 2.29 -11.02
C LEU A 41 -23.10 3.44 -11.87
N PRO A 42 -23.93 4.41 -12.30
CA PRO A 42 -23.43 5.57 -13.02
C PRO A 42 -22.46 6.37 -12.12
N LYS A 43 -21.31 6.77 -12.68
CA LYS A 43 -20.34 7.60 -11.97
C LYS A 43 -20.98 8.94 -11.62
N ALA A 44 -21.08 9.23 -10.32
CA ALA A 44 -21.67 10.48 -9.85
C ALA A 44 -20.82 11.67 -10.32
N ASP A 45 -21.48 12.66 -10.92
CA ASP A 45 -20.84 13.90 -11.36
C ASP A 45 -20.58 14.78 -10.13
N ASN A 46 -19.30 14.89 -9.76
CA ASN A 46 -18.84 15.62 -8.57
C ASN A 46 -18.82 17.14 -8.80
N SER A 47 -19.95 17.71 -9.15
CA SER A 47 -20.16 19.15 -9.04
C SER A 47 -21.09 19.41 -7.86
N LEU A 48 -20.53 19.71 -6.68
CA LEU A 48 -21.15 20.56 -5.67
C LEU A 48 -20.12 20.97 -4.60
N SER A 49 -19.64 22.21 -4.79
CA SER A 49 -19.16 23.24 -3.84
C SER A 49 -18.39 22.88 -2.56
N LYS A 50 -17.18 23.47 -2.48
CA LYS A 50 -16.31 23.68 -1.32
C LYS A 50 -17.01 24.11 -0.02
N LYS A 51 -16.49 23.61 1.11
CA LYS A 51 -16.03 24.47 2.22
C LYS A 51 -14.74 23.92 2.83
N PRO A 52 -13.77 24.77 3.24
CA PRO A 52 -12.48 24.31 3.74
C PRO A 52 -12.56 24.04 5.24
N SER A 53 -12.24 22.83 5.67
CA SER A 53 -11.82 22.54 7.03
C SER A 53 -10.48 21.84 6.99
N ASN A 54 -9.45 22.56 7.45
CA ASN A 54 -8.14 22.01 7.75
C ASN A 54 -8.26 20.93 8.83
N SER A 55 -8.06 19.67 8.44
CA SER A 55 -7.54 18.62 9.30
C SER A 55 -6.89 17.57 8.39
N GLY A 56 -5.58 17.64 8.28
CA GLY A 56 -4.81 16.73 7.43
C GLY A 56 -4.87 15.29 7.91
N GLY A 57 -4.81 14.37 6.95
CA GLY A 57 -4.30 13.02 7.18
C GLY A 57 -5.33 11.91 7.39
N GLY A 58 -6.61 12.11 7.07
CA GLY A 58 -7.54 10.99 6.88
C GLY A 58 -7.38 10.43 5.47
N GLN A 59 -6.62 9.34 5.29
CA GLN A 59 -6.84 8.48 4.13
C GLN A 59 -8.10 7.67 4.39
N ASP A 60 -9.09 7.78 3.51
CA ASP A 60 -10.30 6.95 3.57
C ASP A 60 -9.91 5.46 3.58
N GLU A 61 -10.61 4.63 4.36
CA GLU A 61 -10.26 3.22 4.58
C GLU A 61 -10.17 2.41 3.28
N VAL A 62 -10.91 2.81 2.24
CA VAL A 62 -10.88 2.24 0.89
C VAL A 62 -9.56 2.60 0.17
N SER A 63 -9.19 3.90 0.18
CA SER A 63 -7.93 4.38 -0.41
C SER A 63 -6.69 3.80 0.28
N GLY A 64 -6.79 3.52 1.59
CA GLY A 64 -5.74 2.87 2.36
C GLY A 64 -5.59 1.38 2.01
N ARG A 65 -6.68 0.69 1.68
CA ARG A 65 -6.66 -0.73 1.27
C ARG A 65 -6.11 -0.92 -0.14
N GLU A 66 -6.55 -0.11 -1.10
CA GLU A 66 -6.02 -0.12 -2.46
C GLU A 66 -4.52 0.24 -2.49
N GLY A 67 -4.12 1.24 -1.70
CA GLY A 67 -2.71 1.59 -1.53
C GLY A 67 -1.88 0.45 -0.93
N TYR A 68 -2.47 -0.33 -0.01
CA TYR A 68 -1.82 -1.50 0.58
C TYR A 68 -1.68 -2.66 -0.41
N GLU A 69 -2.75 -3.02 -1.14
CA GLU A 69 -2.74 -4.12 -2.12
C GLU A 69 -1.80 -3.83 -3.29
N PHE A 70 -1.87 -2.62 -3.85
CA PHE A 70 -0.90 -2.17 -4.85
C PHE A 70 0.50 -2.23 -4.28
N GLY A 71 0.68 -1.73 -3.06
CA GLY A 71 1.99 -1.60 -2.47
C GLY A 71 2.67 -2.95 -2.22
N VAL A 72 1.91 -3.96 -1.81
CA VAL A 72 2.37 -5.34 -1.62
C VAL A 72 2.66 -6.00 -2.96
N SER A 73 1.75 -5.91 -3.95
CA SER A 73 1.93 -6.56 -5.25
C SER A 73 3.12 -5.99 -6.02
N ALA A 74 3.16 -4.67 -6.22
CA ALA A 74 4.28 -4.00 -6.86
C ALA A 74 5.58 -4.16 -6.05
N GLY A 75 5.46 -4.13 -4.72
CA GLY A 75 6.60 -4.29 -3.84
C GLY A 75 7.28 -5.65 -3.99
N ARG A 76 6.49 -6.72 -4.12
CA ARG A 76 7.00 -8.07 -4.35
C ARG A 76 7.62 -8.22 -5.74
N ALA A 77 6.96 -7.72 -6.78
CA ALA A 77 7.49 -7.76 -8.15
C ALA A 77 8.86 -7.09 -8.24
N LEU A 78 9.00 -5.89 -7.67
CA LEU A 78 10.28 -5.18 -7.61
C LEU A 78 11.31 -5.90 -6.76
N ALA A 79 10.92 -6.39 -5.58
CA ALA A 79 11.85 -7.07 -4.68
C ALA A 79 12.44 -8.33 -5.32
N SER A 80 11.65 -9.11 -6.07
CA SER A 80 12.14 -10.27 -6.83
C SER A 80 13.09 -9.91 -7.98
N GLN A 81 13.02 -8.68 -8.52
CA GLN A 81 13.98 -8.21 -9.53
C GLN A 81 15.28 -7.72 -8.89
N ILE A 82 15.20 -7.12 -7.69
CA ILE A 82 16.32 -6.45 -7.02
C ILE A 82 17.21 -7.43 -6.24
N GLY A 83 16.62 -8.46 -5.65
CA GLY A 83 17.34 -9.42 -4.83
C GLY A 83 16.50 -10.65 -4.50
N GLU A 84 16.97 -11.41 -3.51
CA GLU A 84 16.32 -12.65 -3.11
C GLU A 84 15.29 -12.38 -2.00
N LEU A 85 14.02 -12.69 -2.25
CA LEU A 85 12.95 -12.55 -1.26
C LEU A 85 13.19 -13.47 -0.05
N ILE A 86 13.14 -12.91 1.17
CA ILE A 86 13.24 -13.68 2.41
C ILE A 86 11.97 -14.53 2.65
N SER A 87 10.82 -14.07 2.13
CA SER A 87 9.55 -14.80 2.17
C SER A 87 8.72 -14.46 0.95
N PRO A 88 7.98 -15.42 0.38
CA PRO A 88 7.17 -15.18 -0.81
C PRO A 88 6.07 -14.16 -0.59
N VAL A 89 5.66 -13.88 0.66
CA VAL A 89 4.59 -12.93 0.99
C VAL A 89 5.10 -11.61 1.58
N ALA A 90 6.41 -11.47 1.81
CA ALA A 90 7.01 -10.29 2.38
C ALA A 90 7.58 -9.36 1.30
N THR A 91 7.89 -8.13 1.68
CA THR A 91 8.72 -7.20 0.89
C THR A 91 10.15 -7.12 1.44
N GLU A 92 10.54 -8.07 2.28
CA GLU A 92 11.91 -8.21 2.78
C GLU A 92 12.74 -9.05 1.82
N LEU A 93 13.97 -8.61 1.56
CA LEU A 93 14.87 -9.23 0.59
C LEU A 93 16.33 -9.17 1.07
N CYS A 94 17.14 -10.11 0.59
CA CYS A 94 18.59 -10.06 0.64
C CYS A 94 19.10 -9.39 -0.66
N LEU A 95 19.88 -8.33 -0.51
CA LEU A 95 20.53 -7.68 -1.65
C LEU A 95 21.73 -8.51 -2.12
N PRO A 96 22.19 -8.34 -3.38
CA PRO A 96 23.36 -9.05 -3.91
C PRO A 96 24.66 -8.84 -3.10
N ASP A 97 24.75 -7.74 -2.35
CA ASP A 97 25.88 -7.43 -1.46
C ASP A 97 25.74 -8.04 -0.05
N GLY A 98 24.71 -8.85 0.19
CA GLY A 98 24.45 -9.55 1.44
C GLY A 98 23.66 -8.74 2.48
N ARG A 99 23.35 -7.47 2.22
CA ARG A 99 22.55 -6.65 3.15
C ARG A 99 21.08 -7.04 3.14
N ARG A 100 20.44 -6.97 4.29
CA ARG A 100 19.00 -7.16 4.44
C ARG A 100 18.26 -5.86 4.15
N ALA A 101 17.26 -5.93 3.29
CA ALA A 101 16.46 -4.78 2.91
C ALA A 101 14.97 -5.05 3.09
N THR A 102 14.19 -3.96 3.16
CA THR A 102 12.75 -4.02 2.86
C THR A 102 12.41 -3.04 1.75
N LEU A 103 11.54 -3.45 0.84
CA LEU A 103 11.02 -2.60 -0.22
C LEU A 103 9.65 -2.04 0.18
N ARG A 104 9.52 -0.71 0.05
CA ARG A 104 8.30 0.04 0.32
C ARG A 104 7.96 0.85 -0.91
N THR A 105 6.68 0.85 -1.28
CA THR A 105 6.17 1.47 -2.50
C THR A 105 5.25 2.64 -2.18
N ALA A 106 5.30 3.67 -3.02
CA ALA A 106 4.39 4.81 -2.98
C ALA A 106 3.98 5.17 -4.41
N LYS A 107 2.72 5.58 -4.61
CA LYS A 107 2.14 5.86 -5.92
C LYS A 107 1.41 7.20 -5.97
N GLY A 108 1.57 7.91 -7.09
CA GLY A 108 0.79 9.08 -7.43
C GLY A 108 0.94 10.20 -6.40
N ARG A 109 -0.17 10.62 -5.79
CA ARG A 109 -0.17 11.69 -4.77
C ARG A 109 0.36 11.23 -3.41
N ASN A 110 0.44 9.93 -3.15
CA ASN A 110 1.07 9.43 -1.94
C ASN A 110 2.60 9.51 -2.10
N THR A 111 3.21 10.39 -1.33
CA THR A 111 4.66 10.66 -1.35
C THR A 111 5.34 10.26 -0.05
N GLN A 112 4.70 9.39 0.74
CA GLN A 112 5.23 8.91 2.02
C GLN A 112 5.32 7.39 2.02
N TRP A 113 6.41 6.89 2.60
CA TRP A 113 6.61 5.47 2.87
C TRP A 113 6.55 5.27 4.37
N GLY A 114 5.83 4.24 4.79
CA GLY A 114 5.83 3.82 6.19
C GLY A 114 6.68 2.59 6.40
N CYS A 115 7.39 2.47 7.52
CA CYS A 115 8.12 1.27 7.91
C CYS A 115 7.82 0.92 9.37
N LEU A 116 7.60 -0.36 9.66
CA LEU A 116 7.36 -0.79 11.04
C LEU A 116 8.67 -0.73 11.84
N ASN A 117 8.60 -0.30 13.09
CA ASN A 117 9.79 -0.18 13.94
C ASN A 117 10.46 -1.55 14.16
N THR A 118 9.67 -2.60 14.36
CA THR A 118 10.17 -3.99 14.49
C THR A 118 10.83 -4.53 13.22
N LEU A 119 10.51 -3.95 12.05
CA LEU A 119 11.15 -4.29 10.79
C LEU A 119 12.49 -3.57 10.65
N LEU A 120 12.57 -2.30 11.05
CA LEU A 120 13.82 -1.53 11.05
C LEU A 120 14.92 -2.16 11.92
N GLU A 121 14.55 -2.85 13.00
CA GLU A 121 15.49 -3.53 13.90
C GLU A 121 16.26 -4.69 13.26
N ARG A 122 15.78 -5.23 12.12
CA ARG A 122 16.32 -6.46 11.51
C ARG A 122 16.80 -6.29 10.07
N ILE A 123 16.79 -5.07 9.54
CA ILE A 123 17.24 -4.76 8.19
C ILE A 123 18.34 -3.71 8.24
N ASP A 124 19.17 -3.69 7.20
CA ASP A 124 20.22 -2.69 7.03
C ASP A 124 19.70 -1.45 6.30
N VAL A 125 18.78 -1.64 5.34
CA VAL A 125 18.29 -0.56 4.48
C VAL A 125 16.79 -0.67 4.14
N VAL A 126 16.17 0.48 3.89
CA VAL A 126 14.82 0.60 3.33
C VAL A 126 14.92 1.08 1.88
N LEU A 127 14.45 0.26 0.95
CA LEU A 127 14.29 0.63 -0.45
C LEU A 127 12.94 1.32 -0.65
N CYS A 128 12.99 2.59 -1.03
CA CYS A 128 11.82 3.43 -1.25
C CYS A 128 11.56 3.55 -2.74
N ALA A 129 10.57 2.82 -3.25
CA ALA A 129 10.16 2.83 -4.63
C ALA A 129 8.99 3.82 -4.84
N PHE A 130 9.14 4.79 -5.73
CA PHE A 130 8.08 5.72 -6.13
C PHE A 130 7.68 5.48 -7.57
N THR A 131 6.38 5.52 -7.84
CA THR A 131 5.87 5.54 -9.22
C THR A 131 4.78 6.59 -9.41
N SER A 132 4.81 7.29 -10.55
CA SER A 132 3.71 8.18 -10.96
C SER A 132 2.65 7.45 -11.77
N ASP A 133 3.03 6.41 -12.51
CA ASP A 133 2.19 5.71 -13.50
C ASP A 133 1.74 4.31 -13.03
N GLY A 134 2.46 3.72 -12.07
CA GLY A 134 2.24 2.36 -11.60
C GLY A 134 3.14 1.31 -12.25
N THR A 135 3.98 1.70 -13.22
CA THR A 135 4.81 0.80 -14.02
C THR A 135 6.29 1.08 -13.86
N ASN A 136 6.68 2.37 -13.86
CA ASN A 136 8.07 2.78 -13.73
C ASN A 136 8.35 3.27 -12.31
N PHE A 137 9.39 2.73 -11.69
CA PHE A 137 9.74 2.99 -10.30
C PHE A 137 11.13 3.59 -10.18
N ASP A 138 11.17 4.81 -9.63
CA ASP A 138 12.40 5.39 -9.09
C ASP A 138 12.63 4.78 -7.70
N VAL A 139 13.80 4.18 -7.47
CA VAL A 139 14.13 3.54 -6.19
C VAL A 139 15.29 4.27 -5.52
N TRP A 140 15.09 4.62 -4.26
CA TRP A 140 16.13 5.15 -3.37
C TRP A 140 16.43 4.17 -2.24
N GLU A 141 17.68 4.12 -1.82
CA GLU A 141 18.11 3.37 -0.64
C GLU A 141 18.30 4.34 0.53
N VAL A 142 17.69 4.04 1.66
CA VAL A 142 17.87 4.76 2.93
C VAL A 142 18.40 3.77 3.97
N ASP A 143 19.53 4.08 4.61
CA ASP A 143 20.04 3.29 5.73
C ASP A 143 19.02 3.24 6.89
N ALA A 144 18.82 2.06 7.49
CA ALA A 144 17.83 1.86 8.54
C ALA A 144 18.07 2.75 9.77
N LYS A 145 19.34 3.03 10.12
CA LYS A 145 19.69 3.94 11.22
C LYS A 145 19.36 5.39 10.87
N VAL A 146 19.58 5.78 9.62
CA VAL A 146 19.18 7.11 9.12
C VAL A 146 17.67 7.24 9.13
N TRP A 147 16.95 6.22 8.66
CA TRP A 147 15.50 6.18 8.73
C TRP A 147 15.01 6.34 10.17
N ALA A 148 15.53 5.54 11.11
CA ALA A 148 15.12 5.58 12.51
C ALA A 148 15.32 6.96 13.16
N ARG A 149 16.32 7.72 12.71
CA ARG A 149 16.61 9.07 13.22
C ARG A 149 15.73 10.15 12.59
N GLU A 150 15.49 10.07 11.28
CA GLU A 150 14.86 11.17 10.51
C GLU A 150 13.35 10.96 10.28
N ALA A 151 12.85 9.73 10.36
CA ALA A 151 11.45 9.42 10.13
C ALA A 151 10.60 9.81 11.35
N ARG A 152 9.38 10.29 11.08
CA ARG A 152 8.43 10.66 12.13
C ARG A 152 7.53 9.48 12.47
N ASN A 153 7.04 9.40 13.71
CA ASN A 153 5.97 8.47 14.04
C ASN A 153 4.69 8.79 13.24
N ALA A 154 3.92 7.75 12.93
CA ALA A 154 2.54 7.92 12.47
C ALA A 154 1.76 8.75 13.50
N SER A 155 0.79 9.55 13.04
CA SER A 155 0.06 10.49 13.88
C SER A 155 -0.65 9.80 15.06
N PRO A 156 -0.87 10.47 16.21
CA PRO A 156 -1.48 9.86 17.40
C PRO A 156 -2.85 9.19 17.19
N GLY A 157 -3.65 9.62 16.20
CA GLY A 157 -4.92 8.99 15.84
C GLY A 157 -4.81 7.78 14.91
N HIS A 158 -3.60 7.41 14.48
CA HIS A 158 -3.38 6.28 13.57
C HIS A 158 -3.29 4.95 14.34
N LYS A 159 -3.93 3.89 13.82
CA LYS A 159 -3.93 2.54 14.42
C LYS A 159 -2.54 1.94 14.70
N LEU A 160 -1.51 2.44 14.01
CA LEU A 160 -0.10 2.04 14.18
C LEU A 160 0.77 3.15 14.80
N HIS A 161 0.18 4.08 15.56
CA HIS A 161 0.96 5.08 16.30
C HIS A 161 2.04 4.41 17.16
N ASN A 162 3.24 5.00 17.17
CA ASN A 162 4.48 4.48 17.80
C ASN A 162 4.97 3.11 17.32
N LYS A 163 4.30 2.49 16.36
CA LYS A 163 4.70 1.21 15.73
C LYS A 163 5.17 1.40 14.29
N LEU A 164 4.71 2.46 13.63
CA LEU A 164 5.00 2.81 12.25
C LEU A 164 5.67 4.19 12.21
N THR A 165 6.83 4.26 11.56
CA THR A 165 7.47 5.52 11.18
C THR A 165 7.22 5.82 9.71
N LEU A 166 7.19 7.10 9.36
CA LEU A 166 6.90 7.61 8.02
C LEU A 166 8.05 8.51 7.56
N LEU A 167 8.53 8.30 6.34
CA LEU A 167 9.47 9.20 5.67
C LEU A 167 8.85 9.68 4.35
N GLY A 168 8.86 11.00 4.13
CA GLY A 168 8.35 11.60 2.89
C GLY A 168 9.39 11.64 1.77
N LYS A 169 8.95 11.85 0.54
CA LYS A 169 9.79 11.89 -0.67
C LYS A 169 10.92 12.91 -0.61
N SER A 170 10.68 14.06 0.00
CA SER A 170 11.74 15.05 0.26
C SER A 170 12.81 14.50 1.22
N GLY A 171 12.40 13.81 2.29
CA GLY A 171 13.31 13.16 3.24
C GLY A 171 14.09 12.02 2.58
N VAL A 172 13.42 11.15 1.82
CA VAL A 172 14.08 10.07 1.06
C VAL A 172 15.11 10.64 0.08
N ARG A 173 14.79 11.70 -0.66
CA ARG A 173 15.72 12.35 -1.60
C ARG A 173 16.88 13.06 -0.89
N ARG A 174 16.68 13.52 0.35
CA ARG A 174 17.70 14.23 1.14
C ARG A 174 18.66 13.27 1.83
N PHE A 175 18.14 12.17 2.38
CA PHE A 175 18.88 11.28 3.27
C PHE A 175 19.22 9.93 2.65
N GLY A 176 18.49 9.53 1.60
CA GLY A 176 18.79 8.36 0.81
C GLY A 176 19.72 8.66 -0.36
N LYS A 177 20.12 7.60 -1.05
CA LYS A 177 20.86 7.67 -2.32
C LYS A 177 20.04 7.00 -3.43
N PRO A 178 20.18 7.43 -4.70
CA PRO A 178 19.61 6.70 -5.82
C PRO A 178 20.10 5.25 -5.81
N PHE A 179 19.18 4.30 -5.97
CA PHE A 179 19.48 2.87 -6.03
C PHE A 179 19.33 2.34 -7.45
N GLY A 180 18.26 2.74 -8.15
CA GLY A 180 18.04 2.35 -9.54
C GLY A 180 16.64 2.70 -10.04
N ASN A 181 16.37 2.37 -11.30
CA ASN A 181 15.07 2.49 -11.93
C ASN A 181 14.61 1.12 -12.41
N TYR A 182 13.37 0.77 -12.12
CA TYR A 182 12.82 -0.57 -12.38
C TYR A 182 11.44 -0.47 -13.02
N ALA A 183 11.09 -1.45 -13.84
CA ALA A 183 9.80 -1.56 -14.49
C ALA A 183 9.14 -2.91 -14.18
N ILE A 184 7.82 -2.91 -14.01
CA ILE A 184 7.00 -4.12 -13.79
C ILE A 184 5.84 -4.19 -14.78
#